data_AF-A0A117KEQ3-F1
#
_entry.id   AF-A0A117KEQ3-F1
#
_cell.length_a   1.000
_cell.length_b   1.000
_cell.length_c   1.000
_cell.angle_alpha   90.00
_cell.angle_beta   90.00
_cell.angle_gamma   90.00
#
_symmetry.space_group_name_H-M   'P 1'
#
loop_
_entity.id
_entity.type
_entity.pdbx_description
1 polymer ?
#
loop_
_entity_poly.entity_id
_entity_poly.type
_entity_poly.pdbx_seq_one_letter_code
_entity_poly.pdbx_strand_id
1 'polypeptide(L)'
;MKKVFILLFLCFLFNSCQNKKAELKKFDANGKLIVYNQEVYIKMWMKKRKLDVTVIDTFCINQKARALRDIQNGKLIYFGFAIEGEFKKLSKKLSKYGIETKEYLGSCIRWEGFTPNCYQIEMWKEIDRRYGENFIDSLSEEAKKEFIIENPNVEYMEDGKDLREKYLPK
;
A
#
# COMPACT_ATOMS: atom_id res chain seq x y z
N MET A 1 -27.14 33.96 -27.64
CA MET A 1 -25.71 33.57 -27.55
C MET A 1 -25.40 32.61 -26.39
N LYS A 2 -25.81 32.88 -25.13
CA LYS A 2 -25.57 31.95 -23.99
C LYS A 2 -26.12 30.52 -24.17
N LYS A 3 -27.31 30.35 -24.78
CA LYS A 3 -27.91 29.03 -25.02
C LYS A 3 -27.16 28.16 -26.03
N VAL A 4 -26.47 28.78 -27.00
CA VAL A 4 -25.65 28.07 -28.02
C VAL A 4 -24.35 27.57 -27.41
N PHE A 5 -23.73 28.36 -26.52
CA PHE A 5 -22.55 27.95 -25.76
C PHE A 5 -22.82 26.76 -24.82
N ILE A 6 -24.00 26.71 -24.20
CA ILE A 6 -24.40 25.57 -23.34
C ILE A 6 -24.55 24.28 -24.16
N LEU A 7 -25.11 24.36 -25.38
CA LEU A 7 -25.22 23.21 -26.27
C LEU A 7 -23.84 22.69 -26.73
N LEU A 8 -22.92 23.60 -27.08
CA LEU A 8 -21.55 23.24 -27.48
C LEU A 8 -20.75 22.59 -26.32
N PHE A 9 -20.94 23.07 -25.09
CA PHE A 9 -20.29 22.50 -23.91
C PHE A 9 -20.84 21.09 -23.57
N LEU A 10 -22.14 20.87 -23.75
CA LEU A 10 -22.75 19.55 -23.59
C LEU A 10 -22.27 18.55 -24.65
N CYS A 11 -22.12 18.95 -25.92
CA CYS A 11 -21.58 18.08 -26.97
C CYS A 11 -20.12 17.65 -26.73
N PHE A 12 -19.30 18.49 -26.09
CA PHE A 12 -17.93 18.14 -25.72
C PHE A 12 -17.87 17.06 -24.62
N LEU A 13 -18.83 17.05 -23.69
CA LEU A 13 -18.88 16.05 -22.62
C LEU A 13 -19.26 14.65 -23.14
N PHE A 14 -20.08 14.55 -24.19
CA PHE A 14 -20.46 13.26 -24.77
C PHE A 14 -19.37 12.61 -25.64
N ASN A 15 -18.49 13.38 -26.27
CA ASN A 15 -17.39 12.83 -27.08
C ASN A 15 -16.18 12.36 -26.24
N SER A 16 -16.07 12.75 -24.96
CA SER A 16 -14.95 12.34 -24.10
C SER A 16 -15.06 10.89 -23.57
N CYS A 17 -16.14 10.17 -23.87
CA CYS A 17 -16.39 8.80 -23.41
C CYS A 17 -16.08 7.69 -24.44
N GLN A 18 -15.27 7.97 -25.47
CA GLN A 18 -14.74 6.93 -26.36
C GLN A 18 -13.33 6.49 -25.93
N ASN A 19 -13.17 6.08 -24.67
CA ASN A 19 -12.00 5.30 -24.29
C ASN A 19 -12.15 3.90 -24.88
N LYS A 20 -11.72 3.71 -26.13
CA LYS A 20 -11.47 2.37 -26.69
C LYS A 20 -10.52 1.66 -25.71
N LYS A 21 -11.03 0.68 -24.95
CA LYS A 21 -10.18 -0.18 -24.12
C LYS A 21 -9.22 -0.86 -25.09
N ALA A 22 -7.95 -0.46 -25.05
CA ALA A 22 -6.91 -1.14 -25.81
C ALA A 22 -6.91 -2.62 -25.39
N GLU A 23 -7.06 -3.51 -26.37
CA GLU A 23 -7.06 -4.94 -26.11
C GLU A 23 -5.66 -5.34 -25.63
N LEU A 24 -5.58 -6.04 -24.48
CA LEU A 24 -4.31 -6.44 -23.91
C LEU A 24 -3.65 -7.48 -24.82
N LYS A 25 -2.34 -7.33 -25.05
CA LYS A 25 -1.58 -8.29 -25.86
C LYS A 25 -1.59 -9.66 -25.20
N LYS A 26 -1.88 -10.71 -25.96
CA LYS A 26 -1.87 -12.09 -25.45
C LYS A 26 -0.46 -12.67 -25.33
N PHE A 27 0.44 -12.28 -26.23
CA PHE A 27 1.81 -12.78 -26.27
C PHE A 27 2.82 -11.63 -26.27
N ASP A 28 4.01 -11.87 -25.73
CA ASP A 28 5.13 -10.94 -25.77
C ASP A 28 5.88 -11.00 -27.12
N ALA A 29 6.95 -10.22 -27.25
CA ALA A 29 7.77 -10.17 -28.46
C ALA A 29 8.48 -11.51 -28.79
N ASN A 30 8.59 -12.42 -27.81
CA ASN A 30 9.22 -13.73 -27.95
C ASN A 30 8.18 -14.85 -28.13
N GLY A 31 6.89 -14.52 -28.24
CA GLY A 31 5.81 -15.50 -28.35
C GLY A 31 5.39 -16.16 -27.03
N LYS A 32 5.88 -15.68 -25.88
CA LYS A 32 5.45 -16.20 -24.56
C LYS A 32 4.10 -15.63 -24.17
N LEU A 33 3.28 -16.43 -23.50
CA LEU A 33 1.99 -15.97 -22.98
C LEU A 33 2.23 -14.87 -21.95
N ILE A 34 1.49 -13.76 -22.05
CA ILE A 34 1.50 -12.70 -21.04
C ILE A 34 0.46 -12.98 -19.96
N VAL A 35 0.88 -12.88 -18.70
CA VAL A 35 0.01 -13.02 -17.54
C VAL A 35 -0.07 -11.69 -16.78
N TYR A 36 -1.27 -11.12 -16.73
CA TYR A 36 -1.51 -9.79 -16.16
C TYR A 36 -2.02 -9.80 -14.70
N ASN A 37 -2.46 -10.97 -14.22
CA ASN A 37 -3.12 -11.15 -12.92
C ASN A 37 -2.49 -12.32 -12.17
N GLN A 38 -2.15 -12.09 -10.89
CA GLN A 38 -1.58 -13.06 -9.98
C GLN A 38 -2.46 -14.31 -9.81
N GLU A 39 -3.79 -14.16 -9.78
CA GLU A 39 -4.71 -15.30 -9.66
C GLU A 39 -4.59 -16.26 -10.85
N VAL A 40 -4.46 -15.72 -12.07
CA VAL A 40 -4.25 -16.51 -13.29
C VAL A 40 -2.89 -17.20 -13.23
N TYR A 41 -1.85 -16.48 -12.80
CA TYR A 41 -0.52 -17.06 -12.59
C TYR A 41 -0.55 -18.24 -11.63
N ILE A 42 -1.19 -18.08 -10.46
CA ILE A 42 -1.33 -19.13 -9.44
C ILE A 42 -2.06 -20.35 -10.03
N LYS A 43 -3.18 -20.14 -10.73
CA LYS A 43 -3.94 -21.22 -11.37
C LYS A 43 -3.09 -21.98 -12.39
N MET A 44 -2.26 -21.29 -13.17
CA MET A 44 -1.33 -21.92 -14.11
C MET A 44 -0.23 -22.68 -13.37
N TRP A 45 0.36 -22.08 -12.33
CA TRP A 45 1.45 -22.65 -11.56
C TRP A 45 1.04 -23.92 -10.80
N MET A 46 -0.21 -23.96 -10.31
CA MET A 46 -0.80 -25.15 -9.69
C MET A 46 -0.89 -26.33 -10.66
N LYS A 47 -1.08 -26.07 -11.96
CA LYS A 47 -1.11 -27.11 -13.01
C LYS A 47 0.30 -27.49 -13.48
N LYS A 48 1.21 -26.51 -13.56
CA LYS A 48 2.60 -26.70 -13.99
C LYS A 48 3.50 -25.76 -13.21
N ARG A 49 4.32 -26.31 -12.29
CA ARG A 49 5.18 -25.54 -11.38
C ARG A 49 6.20 -24.63 -12.10
N LYS A 50 6.67 -25.05 -13.29
CA LYS A 50 7.60 -24.27 -14.12
C LYS A 50 6.84 -23.62 -15.27
N LEU A 51 6.43 -22.38 -15.07
CA LEU A 51 5.78 -21.58 -16.09
C LEU A 51 6.82 -20.90 -16.97
N ASP A 52 6.60 -20.91 -18.27
CA ASP A 52 7.35 -20.09 -19.22
C ASP A 52 6.41 -19.02 -19.76
N VAL A 53 6.30 -17.93 -19.01
CA VAL A 53 5.35 -16.85 -19.25
C VAL A 53 6.03 -15.51 -18.98
N THR A 54 5.48 -14.45 -19.56
CA THR A 54 5.89 -13.09 -19.25
C THR A 54 4.85 -12.47 -18.33
N VAL A 55 5.28 -12.02 -17.15
CA VAL A 55 4.38 -11.37 -16.18
C VAL A 55 4.40 -9.86 -16.40
N ILE A 56 3.21 -9.27 -16.49
CA ILE A 56 3.02 -7.82 -16.44
C ILE A 56 2.10 -7.52 -15.26
N ASP A 57 2.69 -7.06 -14.15
CA ASP A 57 1.96 -6.75 -12.92
C ASP A 57 1.18 -5.44 -13.04
N THR A 58 0.04 -5.52 -13.73
CA THR A 58 -0.87 -4.38 -13.92
C THR A 58 -1.43 -3.87 -12.60
N PHE A 59 -1.59 -4.74 -11.61
CA PHE A 59 -2.05 -4.35 -10.28
C PHE A 59 -1.02 -3.41 -9.63
N CYS A 60 0.25 -3.79 -9.59
CA CYS A 60 1.31 -2.94 -9.05
C CYS A 60 1.43 -1.61 -9.81
N ILE A 61 1.39 -1.62 -11.15
CA ILE A 61 1.42 -0.41 -11.98
C ILE A 61 0.28 0.55 -11.58
N ASN A 62 -0.94 0.02 -11.47
CA ASN A 62 -2.11 0.81 -11.08
C ASN A 62 -2.02 1.31 -9.63
N GLN A 63 -1.51 0.49 -8.72
CA GLN A 63 -1.31 0.88 -7.32
C GLN A 63 -0.27 2.00 -7.18
N LYS A 64 0.86 1.95 -7.90
CA LYS A 64 1.84 3.04 -7.92
C LYS A 64 1.24 4.32 -8.48
N ALA A 65 0.55 4.24 -9.62
CA ALA A 65 -0.10 5.40 -10.23
C ALA A 65 -1.12 6.03 -9.28
N ARG A 66 -1.87 5.20 -8.53
CA ARG A 66 -2.80 5.68 -7.51
C ARG A 66 -2.08 6.33 -6.33
N ALA A 67 -1.02 5.69 -5.80
CA ALA A 67 -0.25 6.25 -4.69
C ALA A 67 0.32 7.63 -5.04
N LEU A 68 0.89 7.78 -6.23
CA LEU A 68 1.43 9.06 -6.71
C LEU A 68 0.35 10.15 -6.79
N ARG A 69 -0.86 9.82 -7.28
CA ARG A 69 -1.98 10.79 -7.29
C ARG A 69 -2.40 11.18 -5.87
N ASP A 70 -2.50 10.21 -4.97
CA ASP A 70 -2.87 10.47 -3.57
C ASP A 70 -1.80 11.37 -2.90
N ILE A 71 -0.51 11.08 -3.10
CA ILE A 71 0.62 11.88 -2.62
C ILE A 71 0.58 13.31 -3.16
N GLN A 72 0.33 13.47 -4.46
CA GLN A 72 0.19 14.78 -5.12
C GLN A 72 -0.97 15.59 -4.53
N ASN A 73 -2.04 14.92 -4.12
CA ASN A 73 -3.19 15.54 -3.44
C ASN A 73 -2.95 15.75 -1.94
N GLY A 74 -1.72 15.57 -1.45
CA GLY A 74 -1.37 15.77 -0.04
C GLY A 74 -1.74 14.61 0.89
N LYS A 75 -2.27 13.51 0.35
CA LYS A 75 -2.68 12.35 1.14
C LYS A 75 -1.49 11.44 1.45
N LEU A 76 -1.27 11.17 2.74
CA LEU A 76 -0.30 10.20 3.23
C LEU A 76 -1.00 9.12 4.04
N ILE A 77 -0.64 7.86 3.79
CA ILE A 77 -1.19 6.72 4.53
C ILE A 77 -0.05 5.83 4.99
N TYR A 78 0.08 5.65 6.30
CA TYR A 78 0.93 4.65 6.91
C TYR A 78 0.17 3.31 7.02
N PHE A 79 0.82 2.23 6.61
CA PHE A 79 0.30 0.88 6.71
C PHE A 79 1.11 0.13 7.76
N GLY A 80 0.49 -0.19 8.90
CA GLY A 80 1.16 -0.85 10.02
C GLY A 80 0.46 -2.13 10.43
N PHE A 81 1.18 -2.93 11.22
CA PHE A 81 0.65 -4.13 11.83
C PHE A 81 -0.15 -3.76 13.09
N ALA A 82 -1.30 -4.41 13.29
CA ALA A 82 -2.16 -4.16 14.43
C ALA A 82 -1.75 -5.08 15.60
N ILE A 83 -0.88 -4.58 16.47
CA ILE A 83 -0.82 -5.07 17.86
C ILE A 83 -1.85 -4.23 18.63
N GLU A 84 -2.82 -4.88 19.27
CA GLU A 84 -3.92 -4.20 19.96
C GLU A 84 -3.38 -3.17 20.96
N GLY A 85 -3.89 -1.94 20.90
CA GLY A 85 -3.51 -0.83 21.78
C GLY A 85 -2.36 0.05 21.27
N GLU A 86 -1.22 -0.53 20.91
CA GLU A 86 -0.06 0.24 20.40
C GLU A 86 -0.39 0.93 19.08
N PHE A 87 -0.99 0.21 18.13
CA PHE A 87 -1.30 0.77 16.82
C PHE A 87 -2.25 1.97 16.90
N LYS A 88 -3.16 1.98 17.88
CA LYS A 88 -4.05 3.13 18.16
C LYS A 88 -3.26 4.35 18.67
N LYS A 89 -2.26 4.13 19.52
CA LYS A 89 -1.37 5.20 20.01
C LYS A 89 -0.49 5.75 18.89
N LEU A 90 0.12 4.88 18.10
CA LEU A 90 0.90 5.28 16.92
C LEU A 90 0.02 6.07 15.93
N SER A 91 -1.19 5.60 15.66
CA SER A 91 -2.17 6.29 14.80
C SER A 91 -2.48 7.70 15.29
N LYS A 92 -2.66 7.89 16.60
CA LYS A 92 -2.88 9.22 17.21
C LYS A 92 -1.65 10.13 17.09
N LYS A 93 -0.43 9.57 17.11
CA LYS A 93 0.80 10.34 16.90
C LYS A 93 0.94 10.76 15.43
N LEU A 94 0.74 9.83 14.50
CA LEU A 94 0.83 10.06 13.05
C LEU A 94 -0.21 11.05 12.53
N SER A 95 -1.42 11.05 13.10
CA SER A 95 -2.48 11.98 12.68
C SER A 95 -2.12 13.45 12.94
N LYS A 96 -1.25 13.74 13.92
CA LYS A 96 -0.72 15.10 14.16
C LYS A 96 0.12 15.63 13.00
N TYR A 97 0.62 14.73 12.15
CA TYR A 97 1.40 15.04 10.95
C TYR A 97 0.57 14.89 9.66
N GLY A 98 -0.76 14.76 9.79
CA GLY A 98 -1.65 14.56 8.64
C GLY A 98 -1.49 13.20 7.96
N ILE A 99 -0.93 12.20 8.66
CA ILE A 99 -0.75 10.85 8.14
C ILE A 99 -1.92 9.98 8.62
N GLU A 100 -2.72 9.48 7.67
CA GLU A 100 -3.74 8.47 7.95
C GLU A 100 -3.07 7.13 8.26
N THR A 101 -3.71 6.29 9.07
CA THR A 101 -3.24 4.92 9.31
C THR A 101 -4.24 3.89 8.79
N LYS A 102 -3.71 2.78 8.29
CA LYS A 102 -4.50 1.61 7.93
C LYS A 102 -3.81 0.35 8.44
N GLU A 103 -4.62 -0.52 9.03
CA GLU A 103 -4.15 -1.86 9.37
C GLU A 103 -3.82 -2.62 8.09
N TYR A 104 -2.74 -3.37 8.14
CA TYR A 104 -2.28 -4.14 7.01
C TYR A 104 -1.79 -5.52 7.46
N LEU A 105 -2.47 -6.55 6.98
CA LEU A 105 -2.01 -7.93 7.06
C LEU A 105 -1.41 -8.31 5.72
N GLY A 106 -0.09 -8.40 5.68
CA GLY A 106 0.60 -8.77 4.46
C GLY A 106 0.64 -10.27 4.22
N SER A 107 0.52 -10.64 2.94
CA SER A 107 0.82 -12.01 2.55
C SER A 107 2.33 -12.23 2.62
N CYS A 108 2.74 -13.30 3.30
CA CYS A 108 4.14 -13.77 3.28
C CYS A 108 4.51 -14.44 1.95
N ILE A 109 3.52 -14.73 1.09
CA ILE A 109 3.74 -15.43 -0.18
C ILE A 109 4.09 -14.41 -1.27
N ARG A 110 5.24 -14.61 -1.90
CA ARG A 110 5.65 -13.83 -3.09
C ARG A 110 5.54 -14.69 -4.33
N TRP A 111 4.81 -14.20 -5.32
CA TRP A 111 4.68 -14.84 -6.62
C TRP A 111 5.63 -14.18 -7.61
N GLU A 112 6.36 -14.98 -8.36
CA GLU A 112 7.33 -14.49 -9.34
C GLU A 112 6.68 -13.51 -10.33
N GLY A 113 7.35 -12.39 -10.57
CA GLY A 113 6.88 -11.32 -11.44
C GLY A 113 5.79 -10.41 -10.85
N PHE A 114 5.21 -10.73 -9.69
CA PHE A 114 4.23 -9.89 -9.00
C PHE A 114 4.86 -9.23 -7.77
N THR A 115 4.83 -7.90 -7.74
CA THR A 115 5.39 -7.12 -6.64
C THR A 115 4.29 -6.85 -5.61
N PRO A 116 4.42 -7.35 -4.37
CA PRO A 116 3.45 -7.05 -3.34
C PRO A 116 3.55 -5.57 -2.92
N ASN A 117 2.45 -5.03 -2.41
CA ASN A 117 2.42 -3.79 -1.62
C ASN A 117 2.90 -2.52 -2.33
N CYS A 118 2.75 -2.46 -3.65
CA CYS A 118 3.26 -1.33 -4.41
C CYS A 118 2.69 0.03 -3.98
N TYR A 119 1.45 0.10 -3.50
CA TYR A 119 0.90 1.35 -2.98
C TYR A 119 1.56 1.75 -1.67
N GLN A 120 1.69 0.80 -0.74
CA GLN A 120 2.28 1.01 0.57
C GLN A 120 3.75 1.42 0.47
N ILE A 121 4.50 0.81 -0.46
CA ILE A 121 5.91 1.16 -0.72
C ILE A 121 6.04 2.63 -1.16
N GLU A 122 5.21 3.10 -2.09
CA GLU A 122 5.30 4.50 -2.53
C GLU A 122 4.85 5.47 -1.43
N MET A 123 3.85 5.11 -0.61
CA MET A 123 3.48 5.90 0.57
C MET A 123 4.59 5.96 1.61
N TRP A 124 5.24 4.84 1.90
CA TRP A 124 6.36 4.76 2.84
C TRP A 124 7.52 5.65 2.40
N LYS A 125 7.94 5.52 1.14
CA LYS A 125 9.00 6.36 0.57
C LYS A 125 8.70 7.85 0.71
N GLU A 126 7.44 8.24 0.48
CA GLU A 126 7.06 9.65 0.59
C GLU A 126 7.04 10.13 2.05
N ILE A 127 6.63 9.29 3.00
CA ILE A 127 6.71 9.58 4.43
C ILE A 127 8.18 9.77 4.82
N ASP A 128 9.06 8.83 4.46
CA ASP A 128 10.51 8.92 4.73
C ASP A 128 11.13 10.16 4.11
N ARG A 129 10.75 10.49 2.87
CA ARG A 129 11.24 11.69 2.18
C ARG A 129 10.85 12.98 2.91
N ARG A 130 9.67 13.02 3.54
CA ARG A 130 9.16 14.22 4.25
C ARG A 130 9.67 14.34 5.68
N TYR A 131 9.83 13.22 6.38
CA TYR A 131 10.05 13.22 7.83
C TYR A 131 11.35 12.54 8.28
N GLY A 132 12.03 11.84 7.38
CA GLY A 132 13.23 11.06 7.65
C GLY A 132 12.95 9.58 7.89
N GLU A 133 13.92 8.73 7.57
CA GLU A 133 13.82 7.25 7.62
C GLU A 133 13.47 6.71 9.02
N ASN A 134 13.89 7.39 10.10
CA ASN A 134 13.67 6.96 11.48
C ASN A 134 12.37 7.53 12.10
N PHE A 135 11.59 8.29 11.33
CA PHE A 135 10.43 9.02 11.87
C PHE A 135 9.35 8.08 12.44
N ILE A 136 8.96 7.08 11.65
CA ILE A 136 7.94 6.11 12.08
C ILE A 136 8.45 5.32 13.29
N ASP A 137 9.69 4.82 13.22
CA ASP A 137 10.27 3.98 14.27
C ASP A 137 10.32 4.73 15.59
N SER A 138 10.69 6.02 15.55
CA SER A 138 10.69 6.89 16.73
C SER A 138 9.29 7.02 17.35
N LEU A 139 8.28 7.28 16.52
CA LEU A 139 6.89 7.38 17.01
C LEU A 139 6.34 6.03 17.50
N SER A 140 6.77 4.92 16.88
CA SER A 140 6.39 3.57 17.29
C SER A 140 6.99 3.23 18.65
N GLU A 141 8.27 3.52 18.87
CA GLU A 141 8.92 3.31 20.17
C GLU A 141 8.25 4.12 21.29
N GLU A 142 7.85 5.36 21.01
CA GLU A 142 7.06 6.14 21.97
C GLU A 142 5.68 5.52 22.23
N ALA A 143 4.98 5.07 21.18
CA ALA A 143 3.66 4.45 21.30
C ALA A 143 3.71 3.15 22.12
N LYS A 144 4.75 2.34 21.88
CA LYS A 144 5.07 1.12 22.60
C LYS A 144 5.34 1.38 24.08
N LYS A 145 6.21 2.34 24.38
CA LYS A 145 6.49 2.76 25.76
C LYS A 145 5.21 3.23 26.47
N GLU A 146 4.40 4.06 25.82
CA GLU A 146 3.13 4.55 26.37
C GLU A 146 2.14 3.41 26.62
N PHE A 147 2.05 2.43 25.71
CA PHE A 147 1.21 1.25 25.90
C PHE A 147 1.64 0.43 27.12
N ILE A 148 2.94 0.14 27.25
CA ILE A 148 3.49 -0.67 28.34
C ILE A 148 3.27 0.00 29.71
N ILE A 149 3.49 1.31 29.80
CA ILE A 149 3.28 2.06 31.05
C ILE A 149 1.80 2.04 31.49
N GLU A 150 0.87 2.15 30.54
CA GLU A 150 -0.57 2.10 30.84
C GLU A 150 -1.10 0.69 31.12
N ASN A 151 -0.35 -0.34 30.70
CA ASN A 151 -0.76 -1.74 30.81
C ASN A 151 0.36 -2.60 31.45
N PRO A 152 0.83 -2.27 32.68
CA PRO A 152 2.03 -2.89 33.26
C PRO A 152 1.89 -4.41 33.50
N ASN A 153 0.64 -4.88 33.64
CA ASN A 153 0.32 -6.27 33.88
C ASN A 153 0.10 -7.09 32.59
N VAL A 154 0.13 -6.45 31.42
CA VAL A 154 0.00 -7.12 30.12
C VAL A 154 1.40 -7.45 29.63
N GLU A 155 1.71 -8.75 29.52
CA GLU A 155 2.97 -9.22 28.97
C GLU A 155 3.20 -8.65 27.56
N TYR A 156 4.39 -8.09 27.33
CA TYR A 156 4.74 -7.50 26.04
C TYR A 156 6.07 -8.07 25.56
N MET A 157 5.98 -9.06 24.66
CA MET A 157 7.13 -9.76 24.11
C MET A 157 7.46 -9.24 22.71
N GLU A 158 8.73 -8.87 22.51
CA GLU A 158 9.28 -8.52 21.19
C GLU A 158 10.65 -9.18 21.03
N ASP A 159 10.84 -9.90 19.93
CA ASP A 159 12.06 -10.67 19.64
C ASP A 159 12.51 -11.58 20.81
N GLY A 160 11.53 -12.17 21.51
CA GLY A 160 11.77 -13.06 22.65
C GLY A 160 12.18 -12.37 23.95
N LYS A 161 12.02 -11.04 24.05
CA LYS A 161 12.30 -10.26 25.27
C LYS A 161 11.03 -9.59 25.78
N ASP A 162 10.85 -9.60 27.09
CA ASP A 162 9.79 -8.82 27.74
C ASP A 162 10.21 -7.36 27.83
N LEU A 163 9.58 -6.49 27.03
CA LEU A 163 9.93 -5.08 26.99
C LEU A 163 9.44 -4.29 28.19
N ARG A 164 8.61 -4.87 29.07
CA ARG A 164 8.25 -4.25 30.34
C ARG A 164 9.48 -4.00 31.21
N GLU A 165 10.48 -4.89 31.18
CA GLU A 165 11.74 -4.74 31.92
C GLU A 165 12.52 -3.47 31.53
N LYS A 166 12.32 -2.98 30.31
CA LYS A 166 12.96 -1.76 29.79
C LYS A 166 12.23 -0.50 30.26
N TYR A 167 10.91 -0.54 30.38
CA TYR A 167 10.08 0.67 30.50
C TYR A 167 9.39 0.85 31.84
N LEU A 168 9.15 -0.22 32.60
CA LEU A 168 8.59 -0.12 33.94
C LEU A 168 9.71 0.16 34.97
N PRO A 169 9.45 1.02 35.96
CA PRO A 169 10.38 1.20 37.07
C PRO A 169 10.55 -0.12 37.83
N LYS A 170 11.79 -0.39 38.25
CA LYS A 170 12.14 -1.55 39.10
C LYS A 170 11.70 -1.34 40.53
#